data_AF-A0A8S3J2X9-F1
#
_entry.id   AF-A0A8S3J2X9-F1
#
_cell.length_a   1.000
_cell.length_b   1.000
_cell.length_c   1.000
_cell.angle_alpha   90.00
_cell.angle_beta   90.00
_cell.angle_gamma   90.00
#
_symmetry.space_group_name_H-M   'P 1'
#
loop_
_entity.id
_entity.type
_entity.pdbx_description
1 polymer ?
#
loop_
_entity_poly.entity_id
_entity_poly.type
_entity_poly.pdbx_seq_one_letter_code
_entity_poly.pdbx_strand_id
1 'polypeptide(L)'
;IRQKASSIWSTYLQDTDDGSCRINIDSRTRHECQQSLLNKPHANIFEKAQSQIFQLMKLDSYTRFLKSNMYKECIMSEMEGKSIPYTAKSQQSSVSNEERPKTIDSLAKLKEEDKKDKKRTPLLPWTKALIKWKRLSG
;
A
#
# COMPACT_ATOMS: atom_id res chain seq x y z
N ILE A 1 -4.05 4.49 -23.64
CA ILE A 1 -4.30 3.29 -22.78
C ILE A 1 -3.33 2.16 -23.11
N ARG A 2 -3.28 1.64 -24.36
CA ARG A 2 -2.41 0.51 -24.73
C ARG A 2 -0.93 0.70 -24.36
N GLN A 3 -0.31 1.82 -24.76
CA GLN A 3 1.11 2.08 -24.45
C GLN A 3 1.41 2.09 -22.95
N LYS A 4 0.61 2.81 -22.14
CA LYS A 4 0.74 2.82 -20.68
C LYS A 4 0.56 1.42 -20.08
N ALA A 5 -0.45 0.68 -20.54
CA ALA A 5 -0.71 -0.67 -20.05
C ALA A 5 0.44 -1.64 -20.40
N SER A 6 1.03 -1.54 -21.59
CA SER A 6 2.20 -2.33 -21.98
C SER A 6 3.43 -2.00 -21.12
N SER A 7 3.67 -0.71 -20.82
CA SER A 7 4.76 -0.30 -19.92
C SER A 7 4.58 -0.84 -18.50
N ILE A 8 3.37 -0.72 -17.93
CA ILE A 8 3.06 -1.28 -16.61
C ILE A 8 3.26 -2.80 -16.61
N TRP A 9 2.81 -3.48 -17.67
CA TRP A 9 2.98 -4.92 -17.83
C TRP A 9 4.46 -5.31 -17.83
N SER A 10 5.27 -4.71 -18.72
CA SER A 10 6.69 -5.07 -18.85
C SER A 10 7.49 -4.80 -17.58
N THR A 11 7.17 -3.71 -16.86
CA THR A 11 7.95 -3.31 -15.67
C THR A 11 7.60 -4.12 -14.42
N TYR A 12 6.32 -4.45 -14.20
CA TYR A 12 5.86 -4.99 -12.92
C TYR A 12 5.29 -6.41 -13.01
N LEU A 13 4.69 -6.81 -14.14
CA LEU A 13 3.93 -8.06 -14.27
C LEU A 13 4.56 -9.09 -15.25
N GLN A 14 5.47 -8.68 -16.13
CA GLN A 14 6.11 -9.61 -17.04
C GLN A 14 7.11 -10.50 -16.28
N ASP A 15 7.24 -11.74 -16.74
CA ASP A 15 8.21 -12.70 -16.21
C ASP A 15 9.53 -12.51 -16.97
N THR A 16 10.25 -11.46 -16.63
CA THR A 16 11.61 -11.19 -17.12
C THR A 16 12.65 -11.58 -16.07
N ASP A 17 13.84 -11.97 -16.54
CA ASP A 17 14.95 -12.50 -15.75
C ASP A 17 15.59 -11.46 -14.80
N ASP A 18 15.34 -10.17 -15.05
CA ASP A 18 15.91 -9.06 -14.28
C ASP A 18 15.14 -8.73 -12.98
N GLY A 19 13.91 -9.22 -12.82
CA GLY A 19 13.17 -9.40 -11.55
C GLY A 19 13.00 -8.23 -10.58
N SER A 20 13.65 -7.09 -10.81
CA SER A 20 13.92 -6.03 -9.83
C SER A 20 12.66 -5.31 -9.36
N CYS A 21 11.63 -5.27 -10.21
CA CYS A 21 10.35 -4.61 -9.93
C CYS A 21 9.15 -5.56 -9.99
N ARG A 22 9.36 -6.88 -10.07
CA ARG A 22 8.26 -7.84 -10.22
C ARG A 22 7.38 -7.82 -8.96
N ILE A 23 6.10 -7.50 -9.14
CA ILE A 23 5.16 -7.44 -8.03
C ILE A 23 4.65 -8.83 -7.66
N ASN A 24 4.42 -9.04 -6.36
CA ASN A 24 3.89 -10.29 -5.82
C ASN A 24 2.37 -10.35 -6.02
N ILE A 25 1.93 -11.00 -7.09
CA ILE A 25 0.52 -11.28 -7.41
C ILE A 25 0.35 -12.75 -7.78
N ASP A 26 -0.87 -13.28 -7.62
CA ASP A 26 -1.15 -14.66 -8.00
C ASP A 26 -1.04 -14.89 -9.52
N SER A 27 -0.73 -16.14 -9.91
CA SER A 27 -0.51 -16.53 -11.31
C SER A 27 -1.74 -16.35 -12.19
N ARG A 28 -2.95 -16.62 -11.65
CA ARG A 28 -4.21 -16.48 -12.40
C ARG A 28 -4.49 -15.01 -12.72
N THR A 29 -4.31 -14.11 -11.76
CA THR A 29 -4.45 -12.66 -11.97
C THR A 29 -3.47 -12.14 -13.01
N ARG A 30 -2.22 -12.62 -12.99
CA ARG A 30 -1.21 -12.30 -14.01
C ARG A 30 -1.66 -12.72 -15.41
N HIS A 31 -2.17 -13.95 -15.55
CA HIS A 31 -2.68 -14.47 -16.81
C HIS A 31 -3.90 -13.67 -17.32
N GLU A 32 -4.85 -13.34 -16.44
CA GLU A 32 -6.03 -12.53 -16.78
C GLU A 32 -5.64 -11.14 -17.28
N CYS A 33 -4.64 -10.50 -16.67
CA CYS A 33 -4.07 -9.23 -17.12
C CYS A 33 -3.44 -9.35 -18.52
N GLN A 34 -2.67 -10.42 -18.75
CA GLN A 34 -2.02 -10.69 -20.05
C GLN A 34 -3.04 -10.82 -21.18
N GLN A 35 -4.09 -11.64 -20.97
CA GLN A 35 -5.14 -11.85 -21.96
C GLN A 35 -5.89 -10.56 -22.27
N SER A 36 -6.23 -9.79 -21.24
CA SER A 36 -6.92 -8.51 -21.39
C SER A 36 -6.07 -7.48 -22.16
N LEU A 37 -4.76 -7.49 -21.96
CA LEU A 37 -3.82 -6.63 -22.67
C LEU A 37 -3.68 -7.00 -24.16
N LEU A 38 -3.66 -8.29 -24.49
CA LEU A 38 -3.56 -8.78 -25.87
C LEU A 38 -4.85 -8.51 -26.66
N ASN A 39 -6.00 -8.84 -26.07
CA ASN A 39 -7.29 -8.82 -26.76
C ASN A 39 -7.87 -7.40 -26.87
N LYS A 40 -8.16 -6.76 -25.72
CA LYS A 40 -8.81 -5.44 -25.68
C LYS A 40 -8.37 -4.67 -24.43
N PRO A 41 -7.30 -3.84 -24.55
CA PRO A 41 -6.90 -2.97 -23.47
C PRO A 41 -8.03 -2.02 -23.06
N HIS A 42 -8.34 -2.00 -21.78
CA HIS A 42 -9.31 -1.10 -21.15
C HIS A 42 -8.74 -0.53 -19.84
N ALA A 43 -9.47 0.36 -19.17
CA ALA A 43 -8.94 1.04 -17.99
C ALA A 43 -8.70 0.10 -16.78
N ASN A 44 -9.42 -1.02 -16.71
CA ASN A 44 -9.47 -1.89 -15.53
C ASN A 44 -8.64 -3.19 -15.66
N ILE A 45 -7.77 -3.29 -16.68
CA ILE A 45 -6.95 -4.50 -16.93
C ILE A 45 -6.23 -4.98 -15.66
N PHE A 46 -5.79 -4.04 -14.80
CA PHE A 46 -5.00 -4.32 -13.61
C PHE A 46 -5.78 -4.20 -12.30
N GLU A 47 -7.11 -4.03 -12.32
CA GLU A 47 -7.92 -3.77 -11.13
C GLU A 47 -7.74 -4.86 -10.05
N LYS A 48 -7.71 -6.12 -10.48
CA LYS A 48 -7.48 -7.27 -9.60
C LYS A 48 -6.05 -7.30 -9.05
N ALA A 49 -5.05 -7.04 -9.90
CA ALA A 49 -3.65 -6.98 -9.49
C ALA A 49 -3.41 -5.85 -8.47
N GLN A 50 -3.97 -4.66 -8.74
CA GLN A 50 -3.91 -3.50 -7.86
C GLN A 50 -4.52 -3.82 -6.49
N SER A 51 -5.67 -4.50 -6.46
CA SER A 51 -6.33 -4.90 -5.21
C SER A 51 -5.45 -5.82 -4.36
N GLN A 52 -4.71 -6.74 -4.98
CA GLN A 52 -3.80 -7.63 -4.27
C GLN A 52 -2.60 -6.89 -3.69
N ILE A 53 -1.96 -6.03 -4.48
CA ILE A 53 -0.85 -5.22 -3.99
C ILE A 53 -1.30 -4.26 -2.90
N PHE A 54 -2.47 -3.65 -3.05
CA PHE A 54 -3.05 -2.81 -2.00
C PHE A 54 -3.22 -3.59 -0.70
N GLN A 55 -3.81 -4.79 -0.75
CA GLN A 55 -3.99 -5.61 0.44
C GLN A 55 -2.66 -6.08 1.04
N LEU A 56 -1.71 -6.47 0.19
CA LEU A 56 -0.35 -6.86 0.60
C LEU A 56 0.35 -5.71 1.34
N MET A 57 0.36 -4.51 0.74
CA MET A 57 0.94 -3.32 1.36
C MET A 57 0.20 -2.96 2.64
N LYS A 58 -1.13 -2.99 2.64
CA LYS A 58 -1.96 -2.68 3.81
C LYS A 58 -1.64 -3.59 5.00
N LEU A 59 -1.35 -4.86 4.75
CA LEU A 59 -1.05 -5.86 5.78
C LEU A 59 0.43 -5.89 6.20
N ASP A 60 1.34 -5.46 5.33
CA ASP A 60 2.78 -5.46 5.64
C ASP A 60 3.34 -4.04 5.73
N SER A 61 3.76 -3.46 4.61
CA SER A 61 4.48 -2.19 4.55
C SER A 61 3.77 -1.03 5.27
N TYR A 62 2.45 -0.93 5.14
CA TYR A 62 1.66 0.11 5.80
C TYR A 62 1.67 -0.07 7.33
N THR A 63 1.55 -1.31 7.82
CA THR A 63 1.60 -1.57 9.27
C THR A 63 2.97 -1.28 9.87
N ARG A 64 4.05 -1.52 9.10
CA ARG A 64 5.42 -1.18 9.49
C ARG A 64 5.65 0.32 9.43
N PHE A 65 5.13 1.00 8.40
CA PHE A 65 5.21 2.45 8.25
C PHE A 65 4.65 3.19 9.47
N LEU A 66 3.46 2.82 9.95
CA LEU A 66 2.85 3.45 11.13
C LEU A 66 3.67 3.28 12.43
N LYS A 67 4.56 2.29 12.49
CA LYS A 67 5.46 2.05 13.63
C LYS A 67 6.86 2.65 13.43
N SER A 68 7.18 3.06 12.21
CA SER A 68 8.50 3.56 11.83
C SER A 68 8.79 4.92 12.46
N ASN A 69 10.08 5.24 12.59
CA ASN A 69 10.52 6.55 13.09
C ASN A 69 10.10 7.66 12.13
N MET A 70 10.11 7.40 10.82
CA MET A 70 9.64 8.35 9.81
C MET A 70 8.21 8.84 10.10
N TYR A 71 7.28 7.94 10.40
CA TYR A 71 5.93 8.34 10.76
C TYR A 71 5.88 9.10 12.10
N LYS A 72 6.59 8.62 13.12
CA LYS A 72 6.62 9.27 14.45
C LYS A 72 7.18 10.69 14.40
N GLU A 73 8.26 10.91 13.67
CA GLU A 73 8.89 12.22 13.48
C GLU A 73 7.96 13.21 12.78
N CYS A 74 7.18 12.73 11.80
CA CYS A 74 6.16 13.55 11.16
C CYS A 74 5.07 13.98 12.16
N ILE A 75 4.56 13.04 12.97
CA ILE A 75 3.54 13.33 13.98
C ILE A 75 4.06 14.27 15.07
N MET A 76 5.30 14.08 15.53
CA MET A 76 5.92 14.99 16.51
C MET A 76 6.09 16.40 15.94
N SER A 77 6.55 16.50 14.69
CA SER A 77 6.70 17.81 14.03
C SER A 77 5.36 18.52 13.87
N GLU A 78 4.31 17.79 13.50
CA GLU A 78 2.94 18.32 13.44
C GLU A 78 2.45 18.83 14.80
N MET A 79 2.65 18.06 15.88
CA MET A 79 2.30 18.48 17.24
C MET A 79 3.06 19.72 17.72
N GLU A 80 4.31 19.88 17.28
CA GLU A 80 5.15 21.03 17.60
C GLU A 80 4.90 22.24 16.66
N GLY A 81 3.99 22.11 15.68
CA GLY A 81 3.74 23.14 14.67
C GLY A 81 4.90 23.35 13.69
N LYS A 82 5.83 22.39 13.61
CA LYS A 82 6.98 22.40 12.71
C LYS A 82 6.61 21.79 11.36
N SER A 83 7.36 22.16 10.32
CA SER A 83 7.20 21.52 9.00
C SER A 83 7.54 20.03 9.07
N ILE A 84 6.77 19.21 8.36
CA ILE A 84 7.02 17.77 8.27
C ILE A 84 8.45 17.51 7.73
N PRO A 85 9.30 16.76 8.44
CA PRO A 85 10.72 16.61 8.13
C PRO A 85 10.94 15.81 6.84
N TYR A 86 10.00 14.94 6.51
CA TYR A 86 10.04 14.13 5.29
C TYR A 86 9.26 14.80 4.16
N THR A 87 9.94 15.67 3.42
CA THR A 87 9.40 16.22 2.16
C THR A 87 9.91 15.41 0.98
N ALA A 88 9.09 15.31 -0.08
CA ALA A 88 9.38 14.50 -1.28
C ALA A 88 10.75 14.76 -1.96
N LYS A 89 11.46 15.83 -1.58
CA LYS A 89 12.82 16.12 -2.05
C LYS A 89 13.90 15.22 -1.42
N SER A 90 13.64 14.59 -0.27
CA SER A 90 14.62 13.74 0.41
C SER A 90 14.75 12.32 -0.17
N GLN A 91 13.88 11.93 -1.12
CA GLN A 91 13.88 10.61 -1.78
C GLN A 91 14.38 10.64 -3.22
N GLN A 92 15.24 11.57 -3.61
CA GLN A 92 15.94 11.49 -4.91
C GLN A 92 17.01 10.38 -4.89
N SER A 93 16.59 9.15 -4.64
CA SER A 93 17.17 7.94 -5.21
C SER A 93 16.02 7.13 -5.82
N SER A 94 15.83 7.38 -7.12
CA SER A 94 15.14 6.55 -8.12
C SER A 94 13.67 6.16 -7.89
N VAL A 95 12.71 7.07 -8.11
CA VAL A 95 11.45 6.76 -8.82
C VAL A 95 10.97 8.02 -9.56
N SER A 96 10.93 7.95 -10.89
CA SER A 96 10.51 9.03 -11.79
C SER A 96 8.98 9.27 -11.78
N ASN A 97 8.60 10.53 -11.56
CA ASN A 97 7.38 11.26 -11.96
C ASN A 97 6.11 10.48 -12.36
N GLU A 98 5.04 10.59 -11.56
CA GLU A 98 3.66 10.85 -12.04
C GLU A 98 2.77 11.40 -10.89
N GLU A 99 1.79 12.23 -11.27
CA GLU A 99 1.06 13.19 -10.42
C GLU A 99 0.09 12.58 -9.38
N ARG A 100 -0.02 13.26 -8.23
CA ARG A 100 -0.83 12.89 -7.06
C ARG A 100 -2.31 13.30 -7.22
N PRO A 101 -3.30 12.44 -6.94
CA PRO A 101 -4.68 12.86 -6.75
C PRO A 101 -4.87 13.59 -5.41
N LYS A 102 -5.56 14.74 -5.45
CA LYS A 102 -5.89 15.57 -4.29
C LYS A 102 -7.13 15.01 -3.56
N THR A 103 -6.94 14.24 -2.49
CA THR A 103 -8.09 13.87 -1.61
C THR A 103 -7.69 13.54 -0.16
N ILE A 104 -6.76 14.29 0.44
CA ILE A 104 -6.36 14.05 1.85
C ILE A 104 -6.86 15.10 2.85
N ASP A 105 -7.44 16.21 2.39
CA ASP A 105 -7.85 17.31 3.29
C ASP A 105 -9.24 17.09 3.95
N SER A 106 -9.97 16.04 3.61
CA SER A 106 -11.38 15.89 4.05
C SER A 106 -11.61 14.97 5.26
N LEU A 107 -10.59 14.35 5.86
CA LEU A 107 -10.81 13.42 7.00
C LEU A 107 -10.64 14.05 8.40
N ALA A 108 -10.17 15.29 8.49
CA ALA A 108 -9.88 15.95 9.77
C ALA A 108 -11.11 16.53 10.51
N LYS A 109 -12.34 16.10 10.20
CA LYS A 109 -13.55 16.75 10.74
C LYS A 109 -14.64 15.77 11.19
N LEU A 110 -14.35 14.84 12.11
CA LEU A 110 -15.37 14.24 12.97
C LEU A 110 -14.83 13.94 14.39
N LYS A 111 -15.08 14.94 15.27
CA LYS A 111 -15.42 14.96 16.71
C LYS A 111 -14.85 13.92 17.71
N GLU A 112 -14.34 14.49 18.81
CA GLU A 112 -14.21 13.94 20.18
C GLU A 112 -15.52 13.34 20.74
N GLU A 113 -15.41 12.29 21.58
CA GLU A 113 -15.74 12.35 23.04
C GLU A 113 -15.43 11.03 23.81
N ASP A 114 -15.04 11.24 25.07
CA ASP A 114 -15.18 10.43 26.30
C ASP A 114 -14.11 9.42 26.81
N LYS A 115 -13.78 9.58 28.10
CA LYS A 115 -12.79 8.88 28.94
C LYS A 115 -13.42 7.68 29.67
N LYS A 116 -12.81 6.49 29.62
CA LYS A 116 -12.74 5.57 30.80
C LYS A 116 -11.77 4.40 30.63
N ASP A 117 -11.05 4.13 31.73
CA ASP A 117 -10.09 3.03 31.91
C ASP A 117 -10.61 1.64 31.50
N LYS A 118 -9.76 0.85 30.83
CA LYS A 118 -9.27 -0.49 31.26
C LYS A 118 -8.75 -1.33 30.09
N LYS A 119 -7.48 -1.73 30.22
CA LYS A 119 -6.79 -2.84 29.53
C LYS A 119 -6.57 -2.61 28.03
N ARG A 120 -5.29 -2.53 27.65
CA ARG A 120 -4.81 -2.52 26.26
C ARG A 120 -5.27 -3.77 25.53
N THR A 121 -6.46 -3.72 24.96
CA THR A 121 -6.93 -4.68 23.97
C THR A 121 -6.34 -4.31 22.61
N PRO A 122 -5.79 -5.25 21.84
CA PRO A 122 -5.25 -4.93 20.52
C PRO A 122 -6.36 -4.43 19.61
N LEU A 123 -6.17 -3.25 19.01
CA LEU A 123 -7.14 -2.50 18.19
C LEU A 123 -7.45 -3.15 16.82
N LEU A 124 -7.10 -4.42 16.63
CA LEU A 124 -7.14 -5.09 15.33
C LEU A 124 -7.93 -6.40 15.46
N PRO A 125 -9.01 -6.59 14.67
CA PRO A 125 -9.93 -7.74 14.78
C PRO A 125 -9.27 -9.12 14.68
N TRP A 126 -8.10 -9.21 14.05
CA TRP A 126 -7.47 -10.47 13.68
C TRP A 126 -6.31 -10.91 14.59
N THR A 127 -5.98 -10.14 15.64
CA THR A 127 -4.99 -10.61 16.64
C THR A 127 -5.36 -11.95 17.26
N LYS A 128 -6.65 -12.27 17.33
CA LYS A 128 -7.15 -13.60 17.74
C LYS A 128 -7.00 -14.66 16.64
N ALA A 129 -7.09 -14.29 15.37
CA ALA A 129 -6.99 -15.22 14.24
C ALA A 129 -5.55 -15.71 14.03
N LEU A 130 -4.55 -14.84 14.21
CA LEU A 130 -3.14 -15.21 14.09
C LEU A 130 -2.67 -16.13 15.23
N ILE A 131 -3.18 -15.90 16.45
CA ILE A 131 -2.94 -16.77 17.61
C ILE A 131 -3.61 -18.15 17.41
N LYS A 132 -4.79 -18.19 16.80
CA LYS A 132 -5.49 -19.44 16.47
C LYS A 132 -4.75 -20.25 15.42
N TRP A 133 -4.17 -19.61 14.39
CA TRP A 133 -3.37 -20.30 13.37
C TRP A 133 -2.09 -20.91 13.97
N LYS A 134 -1.39 -20.18 14.85
CA LYS A 134 -0.14 -20.67 15.48
C LYS A 134 -0.34 -21.86 16.44
N ARG A 135 -1.56 -22.06 16.95
CA ARG A 135 -1.91 -23.21 17.84
C ARG A 135 -2.36 -24.46 17.09
N LEU A 136 -2.67 -24.35 15.80
CA LEU A 136 -3.14 -25.47 14.97
C LEU A 136 -2.04 -26.05 14.05
N SER A 137 -0.81 -25.53 14.15
CA SER A 137 0.36 -25.95 13.37
C SER A 137 1.48 -26.55 14.24
N GLY A 138 1.14 -26.97 15.46
CA GLY A 138 2.04 -27.65 16.39
C GLY A 138 1.34 -28.81 17.05
#